data_AF-A0A958GIW1-F1
#
_entry.id   AF-A0A958GIW1-F1
#
_cell.length_a   1.000
_cell.length_b   1.000
_cell.length_c   1.000
_cell.angle_alpha   90.00
_cell.angle_beta   90.00
_cell.angle_gamma   90.00
#
_symmetry.space_group_name_H-M   'P 1'
#
loop_
_entity.id
_entity.type
_entity.pdbx_description
1 polymer ?
#
loop_
_entity_poly.entity_id
_entity_poly.type
_entity_poly.pdbx_seq_one_letter_code
_entity_poly.pdbx_strand_id
1 'polypeptide(L)'
;ILAMGLKADEETTRLAKNNEITMRKFEDFKEQLHEHWKHCKRENLRKPLETTELTGQQILDDSLKVDGYLDGQIVSQRYLSRGTLHSLANSTEEPKVGWHPQFIEKLEPSVS
;
A
#
# COMPACT_ATOMS: atom_id res chain seq x y z
N ILE A 1 -15.36 -4.03 2.79
CA ILE A 1 -13.88 -4.06 2.73
C ILE A 1 -13.38 -4.58 1.37
N LEU A 2 -13.94 -5.67 0.81
CA LEU A 2 -13.59 -6.19 -0.53
C LEU A 2 -13.85 -5.24 -1.72
N ALA A 3 -14.83 -4.33 -1.61
CA ALA A 3 -15.25 -3.49 -2.73
C ALA A 3 -14.25 -2.43 -3.21
N MET A 4 -13.25 -2.06 -2.39
CA MET A 4 -12.29 -1.01 -2.77
C MET A 4 -11.11 -1.54 -3.58
N GLY A 5 -10.64 -2.76 -3.30
CA GLY A 5 -9.58 -3.41 -4.10
C GLY A 5 -10.07 -3.68 -5.52
N LEU A 6 -11.28 -4.27 -5.63
CA LEU A 6 -11.92 -4.53 -6.93
C LEU A 6 -12.08 -3.26 -7.78
N LYS A 7 -12.48 -2.13 -7.18
CA LYS A 7 -12.59 -0.85 -7.89
C LYS A 7 -11.25 -0.31 -8.38
N ALA A 8 -10.16 -0.51 -7.63
CA ALA A 8 -8.84 -0.08 -8.07
C ALA A 8 -8.31 -0.95 -9.22
N ASP A 9 -8.56 -2.27 -9.18
CA ASP A 9 -8.19 -3.19 -10.24
C ASP A 9 -9.03 -2.96 -11.52
N GLU A 10 -10.32 -2.66 -11.37
CA GLU A 10 -11.21 -2.26 -12.48
C GLU A 10 -10.74 -0.95 -13.13
N GLU A 11 -10.38 0.06 -12.34
CA GLU A 11 -9.90 1.35 -12.86
C GLU A 11 -8.52 1.21 -13.51
N THR A 12 -7.64 0.38 -12.94
CA THR A 12 -6.34 0.01 -13.55
C THR A 12 -6.56 -0.65 -14.90
N THR A 13 -7.49 -1.60 -14.97
CA THR A 13 -7.86 -2.30 -16.21
C THR A 13 -8.46 -1.33 -17.23
N ARG A 14 -9.31 -0.38 -16.79
CA ARG A 14 -9.90 0.65 -17.66
C ARG A 14 -8.83 1.57 -18.27
N LEU A 15 -7.92 2.08 -17.44
CA LEU A 15 -6.84 2.98 -17.87
C LEU A 15 -5.83 2.27 -18.80
N ALA A 16 -5.54 1.00 -18.53
CA ALA A 16 -4.69 0.17 -19.40
C ALA A 16 -5.37 -0.13 -20.75
N LYS A 17 -6.67 -0.44 -20.75
CA LYS A 17 -7.44 -0.78 -21.96
C LYS A 17 -7.61 0.41 -22.91
N ASN A 18 -7.58 1.63 -22.38
CA ASN A 18 -7.62 2.87 -23.17
C ASN A 18 -6.25 3.30 -23.72
N ASN A 19 -5.17 2.53 -23.52
CA ASN A 19 -3.78 2.93 -23.83
C ASN A 19 -3.34 4.22 -23.11
N GLU A 20 -4.06 4.66 -22.07
CA GLU A 20 -3.77 5.90 -21.35
C GLU A 20 -2.56 5.72 -20.42
N ILE A 21 -2.33 4.52 -19.88
CA ILE A 21 -1.27 4.23 -18.91
C ILE A 21 -0.75 2.81 -19.12
N THR A 22 0.57 2.65 -19.24
CA THR A 22 1.20 1.32 -19.43
C THR A 22 1.23 0.53 -18.11
N MET A 23 1.22 -0.81 -18.19
CA MET A 23 1.35 -1.68 -17.00
C MET A 23 2.59 -1.34 -16.17
N ARG A 24 3.70 -0.97 -16.81
CA ARG A 24 4.93 -0.52 -16.16
C ARG A 24 4.71 0.71 -15.27
N LYS A 25 3.90 1.68 -15.71
CA LYS A 25 3.58 2.87 -14.91
C LYS A 25 2.74 2.54 -13.68
N PHE A 26 1.90 1.51 -13.76
CA PHE A 26 1.19 0.99 -12.60
C PHE A 26 2.11 0.24 -11.64
N GLU A 27 3.10 -0.49 -12.13
CA GLU A 27 4.13 -1.10 -11.30
C GLU A 27 4.96 -0.04 -10.58
N ASP A 28 5.38 1.02 -11.29
CA ASP A 28 6.08 2.17 -10.69
C ASP A 28 5.22 2.84 -9.61
N PHE A 29 3.90 2.93 -9.80
CA PHE A 29 2.97 3.45 -8.81
C PHE A 29 2.86 2.53 -7.58
N LYS A 30 2.76 1.21 -7.77
CA LYS A 30 2.76 0.23 -6.68
C LYS A 30 4.04 0.33 -5.85
N GLU A 31 5.20 0.45 -6.51
CA GLU A 31 6.48 0.58 -5.83
C GLU A 31 6.59 1.88 -5.03
N GLN A 32 6.10 3.00 -5.57
CA GLN A 32 6.04 4.27 -4.84
C GLN A 32 5.23 4.15 -3.54
N LEU A 33 4.06 3.51 -3.59
CA LEU A 33 3.21 3.31 -2.41
C LEU A 33 3.86 2.36 -1.39
N HIS A 34 4.57 1.34 -1.88
CA HIS A 34 5.32 0.41 -1.03
C HIS A 34 6.48 1.11 -0.32
N GLU A 35 7.27 1.93 -1.02
CA GLU A 35 8.36 2.71 -0.43
C GLU A 35 7.85 3.78 0.56
N HIS A 36 6.72 4.42 0.28
CA HIS A 36 6.04 5.30 1.23
C HIS A 36 5.67 4.56 2.52
N TRP A 37 5.05 3.38 2.40
CA TRP A 37 4.73 2.54 3.56
C TRP A 37 5.99 2.16 4.36
N LYS A 38 7.09 1.75 3.71
CA LYS A 38 8.36 1.44 4.39
C LYS A 38 8.88 2.65 5.16
N HIS A 39 8.77 3.84 4.59
CA HIS A 39 9.15 5.08 5.26
C HIS A 39 8.29 5.32 6.51
N CYS A 40 6.96 5.28 6.39
CA CYS A 40 6.03 5.42 7.52
C CYS A 40 6.29 4.39 8.61
N LYS A 41 6.50 3.12 8.24
CA LYS A 41 6.86 2.05 9.18
C LYS A 41 8.13 2.40 9.95
N ARG A 42 9.20 2.77 9.25
CA ARG A 42 10.49 3.10 9.87
C ARG A 42 10.40 4.31 10.81
N GLU A 43 9.70 5.36 10.41
CA GLU A 43 9.52 6.55 11.26
C GLU A 43 8.76 6.22 12.55
N ASN A 44 7.65 5.49 12.43
CA ASN A 44 6.85 5.09 13.59
C ASN A 44 7.56 4.07 14.49
N LEU A 45 8.42 3.21 13.95
CA LEU A 45 9.26 2.31 14.75
C LEU A 45 10.40 3.03 15.50
N ARG A 46 10.85 4.20 15.03
CA ARG A 46 11.83 5.02 15.76
C ARG A 46 11.21 5.71 16.98
N LYS A 47 9.91 5.97 16.93
CA LYS A 47 9.14 6.64 17.99
C LYS A 47 7.82 5.89 18.22
N PRO A 48 7.89 4.66 18.74
CA PRO A 48 6.69 3.85 18.95
C PRO A 48 5.78 4.50 19.98
N LEU A 49 4.48 4.31 19.81
CA LEU A 49 3.47 4.69 20.80
C LEU A 49 3.42 3.65 21.93
N GLU A 50 2.61 3.93 22.95
CA GLU A 50 2.51 3.13 24.17
C GLU A 50 2.23 1.64 23.92
N THR A 51 1.51 1.33 22.84
CA THR A 51 1.23 -0.06 22.45
C THR A 51 1.60 -0.32 20.99
N THR A 52 1.87 -1.60 20.71
CA THR A 52 2.11 -2.11 19.36
C THR A 52 0.91 -1.86 18.43
N GLU A 53 -0.31 -1.94 18.98
CA GLU A 53 -1.54 -1.67 18.23
C GLU A 53 -1.68 -0.20 17.86
N LEU A 54 -1.40 0.72 18.80
CA LEU A 54 -1.41 2.15 18.52
C LEU A 54 -0.33 2.52 17.50
N THR A 55 0.87 1.96 17.63
CA THR A 55 1.95 2.14 16.66
C THR A 55 1.54 1.61 15.28
N GLY A 56 0.86 0.47 15.22
CA GLY A 56 0.36 -0.09 13.98
C GLY A 56 -0.75 0.73 13.33
N GLN A 57 -1.67 1.26 14.14
CA GLN A 57 -2.70 2.18 13.67
C GLN A 57 -2.08 3.46 13.09
N GLN A 58 -1.04 4.00 13.73
CA GLN A 58 -0.35 5.17 13.23
C GLN A 58 0.37 4.90 11.89
N ILE A 59 1.01 3.72 11.74
CA ILE A 59 1.61 3.29 10.46
C ILE A 59 0.55 3.23 9.36
N LEU A 60 -0.62 2.67 9.65
CA LEU A 60 -1.74 2.61 8.70
C LEU A 60 -2.19 4.02 8.32
N ASP A 61 -2.47 4.87 9.31
CA ASP A 61 -3.00 6.22 9.09
C ASP A 61 -2.03 7.09 8.26
N ASP A 62 -0.72 6.99 8.53
CA ASP A 62 0.31 7.72 7.77
C ASP A 62 0.50 7.16 6.36
N SER A 63 0.39 5.85 6.19
CA SER A 63 0.46 5.22 4.87
C SER A 63 -0.72 5.63 3.98
N LEU A 64 -1.90 5.87 4.57
CA LEU A 64 -3.12 6.28 3.85
C LEU A 64 -3.18 7.77 3.50
N LYS A 65 -2.22 8.58 3.97
CA LYS A 65 -2.11 10.02 3.64
C LYS A 65 -1.38 10.30 2.33
N VAL A 66 -0.82 9.29 1.68
CA VAL A 66 -0.03 9.47 0.46
C VAL A 66 -0.89 9.92 -0.72
N ASP A 67 -0.49 11.03 -1.31
CA ASP A 67 -0.89 11.43 -2.66
C ASP A 67 0.12 10.77 -3.62
N GLY A 68 -0.28 9.65 -4.23
CA GLY A 68 0.60 8.90 -5.14
C GLY A 68 0.67 9.56 -6.52
N TYR A 69 1.76 9.32 -7.26
CA TYR A 69 1.93 9.84 -8.62
C TYR A 69 1.81 8.73 -9.65
N LEU A 70 0.81 8.85 -10.52
CA LEU A 70 0.63 7.95 -11.64
C LEU A 70 0.92 8.71 -12.93
N ASP A 71 1.92 8.24 -13.67
CA ASP A 71 2.42 8.86 -14.89
C ASP A 71 2.75 10.36 -14.76
N GLY A 72 3.38 10.74 -13.65
CA GLY A 72 3.79 12.13 -13.38
C GLY A 72 2.65 13.06 -12.96
N GLN A 73 1.41 12.55 -12.84
CA GLN A 73 0.27 13.29 -12.31
C GLN A 73 -0.06 12.84 -10.89
N ILE A 74 -0.44 13.80 -10.04
CA ILE A 74 -0.96 13.51 -8.71
C ILE A 74 -2.28 12.77 -8.87
N VAL A 75 -2.38 11.58 -8.28
CA VAL A 75 -3.62 10.83 -8.19
C VAL A 75 -4.51 11.50 -7.14
N SER A 76 -5.39 12.38 -7.61
CA SER A 76 -6.41 13.04 -6.76
C SER A 76 -7.44 12.05 -6.19
N GLN A 77 -7.54 10.87 -6.81
CA GLN A 77 -8.44 9.79 -6.47
C GLN A 77 -7.85 8.93 -5.34
N ARG A 78 -8.08 9.35 -4.09
CA ARG A 78 -7.61 8.60 -2.90
C ARG A 78 -8.02 7.12 -2.89
N TYR A 79 -9.10 6.74 -3.56
CA TYR A 79 -9.49 5.32 -3.65
C TYR A 79 -8.48 4.47 -4.41
N LEU A 80 -7.72 5.05 -5.36
CA LEU A 80 -6.72 4.31 -6.14
C LEU A 80 -5.53 3.96 -5.23
N SER A 81 -4.92 4.95 -4.56
CA SER A 81 -3.81 4.72 -3.62
C SER A 81 -4.20 3.76 -2.49
N ARG A 82 -5.39 3.94 -1.92
CA ARG A 82 -5.90 3.05 -0.86
C ARG A 82 -6.16 1.64 -1.37
N GLY A 83 -6.81 1.51 -2.52
CA GLY A 83 -7.08 0.22 -3.15
C GLY A 83 -5.80 -0.53 -3.50
N THR A 84 -4.77 0.17 -4.00
CA THR A 84 -3.46 -0.42 -4.27
C THR A 84 -2.75 -0.87 -3.00
N LEU A 85 -2.76 -0.07 -1.93
CA LEU A 85 -2.23 -0.49 -0.63
C LEU A 85 -2.97 -1.73 -0.09
N HIS A 86 -4.29 -1.80 -0.25
CA HIS A 86 -5.06 -2.99 0.11
C HIS A 86 -4.71 -4.21 -0.75
N SER A 87 -4.50 -4.02 -2.06
CA SER A 87 -4.05 -5.09 -2.97
C SER A 87 -2.68 -5.61 -2.57
N LEU A 88 -1.73 -4.73 -2.23
CA LEU A 88 -0.41 -5.09 -1.72
C LEU A 88 -0.46 -5.84 -0.38
N ALA A 89 -1.42 -5.51 0.49
CA ALA A 89 -1.62 -6.19 1.77
C ALA A 89 -2.24 -7.59 1.62
N ASN A 90 -3.11 -7.78 0.62
CA ASN A 90 -3.85 -9.01 0.37
C ASN A 90 -3.21 -9.90 -0.71
N SER A 91 -2.02 -9.54 -1.21
CA SER A 91 -1.29 -10.34 -2.19
C SER A 91 -1.05 -11.75 -1.62
N THR A 92 -1.57 -12.77 -2.31
CA THR A 92 -1.54 -14.17 -1.86
C THR A 92 -0.19 -14.84 -1.98
N GLU A 93 0.70 -14.30 -2.83
CA GLU A 93 2.04 -14.85 -3.04
C GLU A 93 3.08 -14.22 -2.10
N GLU A 94 3.00 -12.90 -1.92
CA GLU A 94 3.92 -12.15 -1.05
C GLU A 94 3.25 -10.82 -0.63
N PRO A 95 2.65 -10.74 0.56
CA PRO A 95 2.03 -9.52 1.04
C PRO A 95 3.13 -8.51 1.45
N LYS A 96 3.14 -7.36 0.78
CA LYS A 96 4.25 -6.39 0.85
C LYS A 96 4.06 -5.29 1.90
N VAL A 97 2.82 -5.06 2.32
CA VAL A 97 2.49 -3.99 3.28
C VAL A 97 1.53 -4.50 4.34
N GLY A 98 1.64 -3.97 5.55
CA GLY A 98 0.77 -4.33 6.67
C GLY A 98 0.73 -3.27 7.75
N TRP A 99 -0.32 -3.32 8.57
CA TRP A 99 -0.53 -2.36 9.66
C TRP A 99 0.28 -2.73 10.91
N HIS A 100 0.60 -4.00 11.13
CA HIS A 100 1.31 -4.40 12.33
C HIS A 100 2.79 -3.96 12.27
N PRO A 101 3.37 -3.38 13.34
CA PRO A 101 4.78 -2.95 13.35
C PRO A 101 5.76 -4.09 13.03
N GLN A 102 5.42 -5.30 13.48
CA GLN A 102 6.14 -6.56 13.22
C GLN A 102 5.59 -7.36 12.03
N PHE A 103 4.92 -6.71 11.08
CA PHE A 103 4.24 -7.42 9.98
C PHE A 103 5.15 -8.39 9.21
N ILE A 104 6.39 -7.98 8.91
CA ILE A 104 7.35 -8.83 8.19
C ILE A 104 7.75 -10.05 9.02
N GLU A 105 8.07 -9.85 10.31
CA GLU A 105 8.41 -10.95 11.23
C GLU A 105 7.25 -11.93 11.44
N LYS A 106 6.00 -11.46 11.30
CA LYS A 106 4.79 -12.29 11.41
C LYS A 106 4.42 -13.00 10.11
N LEU A 107 5.03 -12.64 8.98
CA LEU A 107 4.82 -13.28 7.68
C LEU A 107 5.83 -14.39 7.41
N GLU A 108 7.01 -14.33 8.01
CA GLU A 108 7.94 -15.45 7.93
C GLU A 108 7.31 -16.66 8.62
N PRO A 109 7.22 -17.83 7.96
CA PRO A 109 6.80 -19.04 8.63
C PRO A 109 7.79 -19.24 9.77
N SER A 110 7.27 -19.31 11.00
CA SER A 110 8.06 -19.62 12.18
C SER A 110 8.82 -20.90 11.90
N VAL A 111 10.12 -20.78 11.58
CA VAL A 111 11.02 -21.91 11.43
C VAL A 111 11.12 -22.52 12.82
N SER A 112 10.32 -23.57 13.04
CA SER A 112 10.36 -24.44 14.21
C SER A 112 11.09 -25.73 13.85
#